data_AF-A0A7V9HZ13-F1
#
_entry.id   AF-A0A7V9HZ13-F1
#
_cell.length_a   1.000
_cell.length_b   1.000
_cell.length_c   1.000
_cell.angle_alpha   90.00
_cell.angle_beta   90.00
_cell.angle_gamma   90.00
#
_symmetry.space_group_name_H-M   'P 1'
#
loop_
_entity.id
_entity.type
_entity.pdbx_description
1 polymer ?
#
loop_
_entity_poly.entity_id
_entity_poly.type
_entity_poly.pdbx_seq_one_letter_code
_entity_poly.pdbx_strand_id
1 'polypeptide(L)'
;MAFNGAMIGAVLALVYRAGYGHELIAFMAGHGVIELTCIFIAGGAGLLIGTAILIPGDLSRFDALRLRGREAIILVMGCVPLLVLAGLIEGFISPAPIAASAKFTVAAVTGLALYTYLLLAGRERAA
;
A
#
# COMPACT_ATOMS: atom_id res chain seq x y z
N MET A 1 -10.15 -2.87 -6.43
CA MET A 1 -10.16 -2.84 -4.95
C MET A 1 -11.19 -3.79 -4.35
N ALA A 2 -12.48 -3.64 -4.66
CA ALA A 2 -13.53 -4.50 -4.08
C ALA A 2 -13.27 -6.01 -4.26
N PHE A 3 -12.85 -6.44 -5.46
CA PHE A 3 -12.51 -7.85 -5.72
C PHE A 3 -11.35 -8.36 -4.85
N ASN A 4 -10.24 -7.60 -4.79
CA ASN A 4 -9.09 -7.97 -3.96
C ASN A 4 -9.46 -8.03 -2.46
N GLY A 5 -10.26 -7.08 -1.98
CA GLY A 5 -10.76 -7.09 -0.61
C GLY A 5 -11.66 -8.29 -0.31
N ALA A 6 -12.56 -8.64 -1.23
CA ALA A 6 -13.40 -9.84 -1.11
C ALA A 6 -12.57 -11.12 -1.08
N MET A 7 -11.53 -11.21 -1.93
CA MET A 7 -10.62 -12.36 -1.97
C MET A 7 -9.85 -12.50 -0.66
N ILE A 8 -9.25 -11.43 -0.14
CA ILE A 8 -8.54 -11.44 1.15
C ILE A 8 -9.48 -11.86 2.29
N GLY A 9 -10.69 -11.30 2.32
CA GLY A 9 -11.71 -11.66 3.31
C GLY A 9 -12.13 -13.12 3.25
N ALA A 10 -12.31 -13.68 2.05
CA ALA A 10 -12.64 -15.08 1.85
C ALA A 10 -11.52 -16.01 2.33
N VAL A 11 -10.26 -15.70 2.02
CA VAL A 11 -9.09 -16.47 2.47
C VAL A 11 -8.96 -16.41 3.99
N LEU A 12 -9.07 -15.22 4.60
CA LEU A 12 -9.05 -15.07 6.05
C LEU A 12 -10.15 -15.90 6.71
N ALA A 13 -11.40 -15.80 6.24
CA ALA A 13 -12.51 -16.55 6.80
C ALA A 13 -12.28 -18.08 6.72
N LEU A 14 -11.75 -18.57 5.59
CA LEU A 14 -11.43 -19.99 5.43
C LEU A 14 -10.35 -20.45 6.42
N VAL A 15 -9.27 -19.69 6.56
CA VAL A 15 -8.13 -20.04 7.41
C VAL A 15 -8.46 -19.92 8.90
N TYR A 16 -9.30 -18.94 9.28
CA TYR A 16 -9.87 -18.87 10.62
C TYR A 16 -10.69 -20.11 10.96
N ARG A 17 -11.53 -20.59 10.03
CA ARG A 17 -12.30 -21.83 10.22
C ARG A 17 -11.43 -23.07 10.30
N ALA A 18 -10.23 -23.04 9.72
CA ALA A 18 -9.23 -24.11 9.81
C ALA A 18 -8.37 -24.05 11.09
N GLY A 19 -8.55 -23.03 11.94
CA GLY A 19 -7.82 -22.89 13.20
C GLY A 19 -6.47 -22.15 13.10
N TYR A 20 -6.09 -21.63 11.93
CA TYR A 20 -4.80 -20.97 11.69
C TYR A 20 -4.91 -19.45 11.44
N GLY A 21 -6.04 -18.85 11.81
CA GLY A 21 -6.34 -17.46 11.49
C GLY A 21 -5.37 -16.46 12.14
N HIS A 22 -4.95 -16.73 13.38
CA HIS A 22 -4.04 -15.85 14.12
C HIS A 22 -2.63 -15.87 13.54
N GLU A 23 -2.18 -17.03 13.09
CA GLU A 23 -0.90 -17.25 12.42
C GLU A 23 -0.88 -16.50 11.10
N LEU A 24 -1.96 -16.58 10.31
CA LEU A 24 -2.08 -15.85 9.06
C LEU A 24 -2.08 -14.33 9.29
N ILE A 25 -2.81 -13.82 10.28
CA ILE A 25 -2.78 -12.38 10.59
C ILE A 25 -1.38 -11.96 11.05
N ALA A 26 -0.74 -12.72 11.94
CA ALA A 26 0.61 -12.40 12.41
C ALA A 26 1.65 -12.46 11.27
N PHE A 27 1.46 -13.36 10.31
CA PHE A 27 2.29 -13.44 9.10
C PHE A 27 2.09 -12.20 8.21
N MET A 28 0.84 -11.85 7.91
CA MET A 28 0.50 -10.73 7.02
C MET A 28 0.80 -9.36 7.62
N ALA A 29 0.63 -9.19 8.93
CA ALA A 29 0.65 -7.88 9.58
C ALA A 29 1.94 -7.09 9.32
N GLY A 30 3.10 -7.75 9.32
CA GLY A 30 4.40 -7.09 9.19
C GLY A 30 4.59 -6.32 7.89
N HIS A 31 4.14 -6.89 6.76
CA HIS A 31 4.32 -6.32 5.43
C HIS A 31 3.02 -5.73 4.86
N GLY A 32 1.86 -6.27 5.26
CA GLY A 32 0.56 -5.94 4.67
C GLY A 32 0.15 -4.47 4.82
N VAL A 33 0.58 -3.76 5.86
CA VAL A 33 0.31 -2.31 6.01
C VAL A 33 0.94 -1.51 4.87
N ILE A 34 2.17 -1.87 4.49
CA ILE A 34 2.91 -1.20 3.41
C ILE A 34 2.25 -1.54 2.07
N GLU A 35 1.98 -2.82 1.82
CA GLU A 35 1.39 -3.28 0.55
C GLU A 35 0.01 -2.70 0.31
N LEU A 36 -0.87 -2.70 1.32
CA LEU A 36 -2.20 -2.10 1.21
C LEU A 36 -2.09 -0.61 0.91
N THR A 37 -1.16 0.10 1.55
CA THR A 37 -0.91 1.52 1.25
C THR A 37 -0.47 1.72 -0.20
N CYS A 38 0.48 0.91 -0.69
CA CYS A 38 0.92 0.93 -2.09
C CYS A 38 -0.23 0.64 -3.07
N ILE A 39 -1.12 -0.30 -2.73
CA ILE A 39 -2.32 -0.64 -3.50
C ILE A 39 -3.24 0.59 -3.60
N PHE A 40 -3.50 1.30 -2.49
CA PHE A 40 -4.30 2.53 -2.52
C PHE A 40 -3.65 3.63 -3.35
N ILE A 41 -2.33 3.84 -3.22
CA ILE A 41 -1.58 4.82 -4.02
C ILE A 41 -1.68 4.48 -5.51
N ALA A 42 -1.46 3.22 -5.89
CA ALA A 42 -1.58 2.77 -7.28
C ALA A 42 -3.02 2.93 -7.82
N GLY A 43 -4.03 2.66 -6.99
CA GLY A 43 -5.43 2.93 -7.31
C GLY A 43 -5.69 4.42 -7.59
N GLY A 44 -5.19 5.31 -6.75
CA GLY A 44 -5.26 6.76 -6.94
C GLY A 44 -4.53 7.23 -8.19
N ALA A 45 -3.33 6.70 -8.46
CA ALA A 45 -2.57 6.97 -9.68
C ALA A 45 -3.34 6.54 -10.95
N GLY A 46 -4.03 5.40 -10.90
CA GLY A 46 -4.92 4.94 -11.98
C GLY A 46 -6.11 5.89 -12.19
N LEU A 47 -6.68 6.45 -11.12
CA LEU A 47 -7.73 7.46 -11.22
C LEU A 47 -7.22 8.78 -11.82
N LEU A 48 -6.00 9.22 -11.51
CA LEU A 48 -5.39 10.39 -12.16
C LEU A 48 -5.30 10.20 -13.68
N ILE A 49 -4.87 9.02 -14.14
CA ILE A 49 -4.85 8.68 -15.56
C ILE A 49 -6.27 8.66 -16.14
N GLY A 50 -7.22 8.01 -15.45
CA GLY A 50 -8.61 7.92 -15.88
C GLY A 50 -9.27 9.31 -16.04
N THR A 51 -9.05 10.20 -15.08
CA THR A 51 -9.57 11.57 -15.13
C THR A 51 -8.95 12.38 -16.28
N ALA A 52 -7.66 12.19 -16.58
CA ALA A 52 -7.02 12.85 -17.73
C ALA A 52 -7.66 12.47 -19.07
N ILE A 53 -8.19 11.24 -19.20
CA ILE A 53 -8.83 10.75 -20.42
C ILE A 53 -10.30 11.19 -20.50
N LEU A 54 -11.02 11.09 -19.38
CA LEU A 54 -12.47 11.31 -19.33
C LEU A 54 -12.85 12.79 -19.16
N ILE A 55 -12.08 13.54 -18.36
CA ILE A 55 -12.36 14.92 -17.96
C ILE A 55 -11.07 15.76 -18.09
N PRO A 56 -10.56 16.00 -19.31
CA PRO A 56 -9.29 16.72 -19.52
C PRO A 56 -9.38 18.23 -19.26
N GLY A 57 -10.60 18.79 -19.12
CA GLY A 57 -10.82 20.23 -19.02
C GLY A 57 -10.47 20.95 -20.33
N ASP A 58 -9.70 22.03 -20.21
CA ASP A 58 -9.28 22.86 -21.36
C ASP A 58 -8.09 22.28 -22.14
N LEU A 59 -7.50 21.19 -21.66
CA LEU A 59 -6.36 20.53 -22.32
C LEU A 59 -6.83 19.54 -23.37
N SER A 60 -5.99 19.30 -24.38
CA SER A 60 -6.13 18.11 -25.21
C SER A 60 -5.95 16.87 -24.34
N ARG A 61 -6.61 15.76 -24.70
CA ARG A 61 -6.48 14.49 -23.94
C ARG A 61 -5.03 14.04 -23.83
N PHE A 62 -4.22 14.26 -24.86
CA PHE A 62 -2.81 13.88 -24.86
C PHE A 62 -1.99 14.74 -23.90
N ASP A 63 -2.24 16.05 -23.85
CA ASP A 63 -1.56 16.95 -22.92
C ASP A 63 -1.98 16.71 -21.47
N ALA A 64 -3.28 16.51 -21.23
CA ALA A 64 -3.80 16.12 -19.92
C ALA A 64 -3.17 14.80 -19.45
N LEU A 65 -3.07 13.81 -20.34
CA LEU A 65 -2.46 12.52 -20.03
C LEU A 65 -0.96 12.65 -19.75
N ARG A 66 -0.24 13.50 -20.46
CA ARG A 66 1.18 13.75 -20.19
C ARG A 66 1.39 14.38 -18.81
N LEU A 67 0.56 15.36 -18.45
CA LEU A 67 0.63 16.05 -17.16
C LEU A 67 0.29 15.10 -16.00
N ARG A 68 -0.91 14.51 -16.01
CA ARG A 68 -1.38 13.60 -14.95
C ARG A 68 -0.65 12.27 -14.93
N GLY A 69 -0.21 11.79 -16.09
CA GLY A 69 0.61 10.59 -16.20
C GLY A 69 1.96 10.75 -15.51
N ARG A 70 2.58 11.94 -15.56
CA ARG A 70 3.80 12.22 -14.79
C ARG A 70 3.55 12.15 -13.29
N GLU A 71 2.45 12.73 -12.80
CA GLU A 71 2.06 12.64 -11.38
C GLU A 71 1.83 11.17 -10.97
N ALA A 72 1.09 10.42 -11.78
CA ALA A 72 0.81 9.00 -11.55
C ALA A 72 2.08 8.15 -11.51
N ILE A 73 3.05 8.39 -12.42
CA ILE A 73 4.34 7.68 -12.42
C ILE A 73 5.13 7.99 -11.16
N ILE A 74 5.17 9.25 -10.71
CA ILE A 74 5.87 9.61 -9.46
C ILE A 74 5.28 8.85 -8.26
N LEU A 75 3.95 8.78 -8.17
CA LEU A 75 3.26 8.01 -7.13
C LEU A 75 3.64 6.52 -7.16
N VAL A 76 3.56 5.89 -8.33
CA VAL A 76 3.89 4.46 -8.50
C VAL A 76 5.36 4.18 -8.23
N MET A 77 6.27 5.04 -8.70
CA MET A 77 7.70 4.92 -8.43
C MET A 77 8.01 5.07 -6.93
N GLY A 78 7.27 5.91 -6.21
CA GLY A 78 7.35 6.01 -4.75
C GLY A 78 6.98 4.70 -4.03
N CYS A 79 6.12 3.87 -4.62
CA CYS A 79 5.76 2.55 -4.07
C CYS A 79 6.88 1.51 -4.21
N VAL A 80 7.80 1.65 -5.16
CA VAL A 80 8.87 0.66 -5.41
C VAL A 80 9.74 0.39 -4.17
N PRO A 81 10.37 1.41 -3.52
CA PRO A 81 11.15 1.16 -2.32
C PRO A 81 10.31 0.62 -1.15
N LEU A 82 9.04 1.00 -1.07
CA LEU A 82 8.10 0.49 -0.08
C LEU A 82 7.83 -1.01 -0.29
N LEU A 83 7.60 -1.44 -1.53
CA LEU A 83 7.38 -2.86 -1.85
C LEU A 83 8.65 -3.69 -1.66
N VAL A 84 9.84 -3.13 -1.93
CA VAL A 84 11.10 -3.80 -1.57
C VAL A 84 11.19 -4.02 -0.06
N LEU A 85 10.87 -3.00 0.74
CA LEU A 85 10.83 -3.12 2.19
C LEU A 85 9.80 -4.16 2.66
N ALA A 86 8.59 -4.16 2.06
CA ALA A 86 7.56 -5.14 2.33
C ALA A 86 8.05 -6.57 2.02
N GLY A 87 8.67 -6.79 0.87
CA GLY A 87 9.24 -8.08 0.48
C GLY A 87 10.38 -8.55 1.38
N LEU A 88 11.18 -7.63 1.95
CA LEU A 88 12.17 -7.99 2.98
C LEU A 88 11.49 -8.46 4.27
N ILE A 89 10.43 -7.78 4.70
CA ILE A 89 9.66 -8.19 5.89
C ILE A 89 8.94 -9.52 5.64
N GLU A 90 8.39 -9.71 4.46
CA GLU A 90 7.79 -10.99 4.03
C GLU A 90 8.83 -12.11 4.02
N GLY A 91 9.98 -11.92 3.38
CA GLY A 91 11.00 -12.96 3.23
C GLY A 91 11.72 -13.33 4.52
N PHE A 92 11.93 -12.38 5.44
CA PHE A 92 12.77 -12.59 6.62
C PHE A 92 12.01 -12.60 7.95
N ILE A 93 11.00 -11.74 8.13
CA ILE A 93 10.31 -11.57 9.44
C ILE A 93 9.04 -12.43 9.50
N SER A 94 8.29 -12.49 8.41
CA SER A 94 6.97 -13.14 8.36
C SER A 94 7.06 -14.65 8.62
N PRO A 95 8.00 -15.41 8.02
CA PRO A 95 8.20 -16.83 8.32
C PRO A 95 9.06 -17.08 9.57
N ALA A 96 9.69 -16.06 10.16
CA ALA A 96 10.58 -16.26 11.29
C ALA A 96 9.85 -16.89 12.49
N PRO A 97 10.50 -17.81 13.22
CA PRO A 97 9.96 -18.45 14.41
C PRO A 97 10.08 -17.53 15.65
N ILE A 98 9.60 -16.30 15.51
CA ILE A 98 9.56 -15.28 16.56
C ILE A 98 8.12 -15.09 17.07
N ALA A 99 7.99 -14.54 18.27
CA ALA A 99 6.69 -14.26 18.87
C ALA A 99 5.83 -13.35 17.95
N ALA A 100 4.52 -13.61 17.92
CA ALA A 100 3.59 -12.79 17.14
C ALA A 100 3.64 -11.31 17.55
N SER A 101 3.88 -11.02 18.83
CA SER A 101 4.09 -9.66 19.33
C SER A 101 5.23 -8.93 18.61
N ALA A 102 6.34 -9.61 18.33
CA ALA A 102 7.46 -9.03 17.58
C ALA A 102 7.05 -8.67 16.14
N LYS A 103 6.26 -9.53 15.48
CA LYS A 103 5.71 -9.27 14.14
C LYS A 103 4.77 -8.07 14.13
N PHE A 104 3.90 -7.96 15.15
CA PHE A 104 3.04 -6.79 15.32
C PHE A 104 3.81 -5.50 15.65
N THR A 105 4.90 -5.58 16.40
CA THR A 105 5.79 -4.43 16.64
C THR A 105 6.42 -3.95 15.34
N VAL A 106 6.90 -4.87 14.48
CA VAL A 106 7.40 -4.49 13.14
C VAL A 106 6.32 -3.78 12.35
N ALA A 107 5.11 -4.34 12.28
CA ALA A 107 3.96 -3.73 11.61
C ALA A 107 3.64 -2.31 12.14
N ALA A 108 3.64 -2.14 13.46
CA ALA A 108 3.34 -0.86 14.09
C ALA A 108 4.43 0.18 13.80
N VAL A 109 5.71 -0.20 13.88
CA VAL A 109 6.83 0.70 13.61
C VAL A 109 6.88 1.10 12.14
N THR A 110 6.78 0.15 11.21
CA THR A 110 6.81 0.44 9.77
C THR A 110 5.58 1.24 9.33
N GLY A 111 4.40 0.87 9.85
CA GLY A 111 3.17 1.63 9.65
C GLY A 111 3.26 3.05 10.18
N LEU A 112 3.71 3.25 11.42
CA LEU A 112 3.88 4.58 12.00
C LEU A 112 4.87 5.42 11.21
N ALA A 113 6.02 4.86 10.83
CA ALA A 113 7.01 5.56 10.02
C ALA A 113 6.43 5.99 8.66
N LEU A 114 5.72 5.07 7.98
CA LEU A 114 5.08 5.33 6.70
C LEU A 114 4.01 6.42 6.81
N TYR A 115 3.07 6.30 7.74
CA TYR A 115 2.01 7.30 7.90
C TYR A 115 2.54 8.65 8.40
N THR A 116 3.57 8.66 9.24
CA THR A 116 4.25 9.90 9.64
C THR A 116 4.85 10.59 8.42
N TYR A 117 5.54 9.84 7.56
CA TYR A 117 6.06 10.37 6.31
C TYR A 117 4.95 10.90 5.40
N LEU A 118 3.91 10.09 5.12
CA LEU A 118 2.82 10.48 4.22
C LEU A 118 2.02 11.69 4.70
N LEU A 119 1.85 11.85 6.02
CA LEU A 119 1.03 12.94 6.61
C LEU A 119 1.84 14.20 6.92
N LEU A 120 3.15 14.09 7.16
CA LEU A 120 3.97 15.22 7.60
C LEU A 120 5.00 15.69 6.58
N ALA A 121 5.49 14.81 5.70
CA ALA A 121 6.48 15.21 4.69
C ALA A 121 5.86 16.15 3.66
N GLY A 122 6.66 17.13 3.19
CA GLY A 122 6.21 18.10 2.19
C GLY A 122 5.27 19.19 2.71
N ARG A 123 4.95 19.20 4.01
CA ARG A 123 4.32 20.36 4.65
C ARG A 123 5.34 21.48 4.69
N GLU A 124 5.15 22.51 3.86
CA GLU A 124 5.83 23.78 4.09
C GLU A 124 5.47 24.26 5.50
N ARG A 125 6.48 24.65 6.29
CA ARG A 125 6.20 25.38 7.51
C ARG A 125 5.49 26.65 7.06
N ALA A 126 4.19 26.75 7.30
CA ALA A 126 3.50 28.02 7.26
C ALA A 126 4.23 28.93 8.27
N ALA A 127 5.07 29.81 7.73
CA ALA A 127 5.74 30.88 8.46
C ALA A 127 4.81 32.10 8.45
#